data_AF-A0A438EPD7-F1
#
_entry.id   AF-A0A438EPD7-F1
#
_cell.length_a   1.000
_cell.length_b   1.000
_cell.length_c   1.000
_cell.angle_alpha   90.00
_cell.angle_beta   90.00
_cell.angle_gamma   90.00
#
_symmetry.space_group_name_H-M   'P 1'
#
loop_
_entity.id
_entity.type
_entity.pdbx_description
1 polymer ?
#
loop_
_entity_poly.entity_id
_entity_poly.type
_entity_poly.pdbx_seq_one_letter_code
_entity_poly.pdbx_strand_id
1 'polypeptide(L)'
;MVPGCEIGKLEHLTGATKKPPEDDPTFQNWDLEDSIVIAWLINSMELKIGQMYLFLPTAKESVGCGKENLSQTSKTQPRVFEIRCKLKETKQGNHCVTQYYTDLQALRQELNLFIEADYCPECTEKQRRSIVKERMFDFLASLNKDLDEV
;
A
#
# COMPACT_ATOMS: atom_id res chain seq x y z
N MET A 1 -6.55 39.44 -11.77
CA MET A 1 -6.85 38.04 -11.40
C MET A 1 -7.54 37.42 -12.61
N VAL A 2 -6.83 36.60 -13.40
CA VAL A 2 -7.31 36.09 -14.69
C VAL A 2 -7.99 34.74 -14.46
N PRO A 3 -9.32 34.59 -14.71
CA PRO A 3 -10.08 33.37 -14.38
C PRO A 3 -9.71 32.12 -15.19
N GLY A 4 -8.83 32.23 -16.19
CA GLY A 4 -8.43 31.12 -17.07
C GLY A 4 -7.23 30.29 -16.60
N CYS A 5 -6.41 30.80 -15.66
CA CYS A 5 -5.15 30.15 -15.28
C CYS A 5 -5.35 28.93 -14.36
N GLU A 6 -6.48 28.84 -13.65
CA GLU A 6 -6.76 27.74 -12.72
C GLU A 6 -7.37 26.51 -13.42
N ILE A 7 -8.10 26.72 -14.52
CA ILE A 7 -8.76 25.65 -15.29
C ILE A 7 -7.70 24.76 -15.96
N GLY A 8 -6.71 25.37 -16.63
CA GLY A 8 -5.63 24.62 -17.28
C GLY A 8 -4.81 23.75 -16.30
N LYS A 9 -4.56 24.25 -15.07
CA LYS A 9 -3.88 23.46 -14.03
C LYS A 9 -4.67 22.20 -13.66
N LEU A 10 -5.98 22.31 -13.51
CA LEU A 10 -6.83 21.18 -13.14
C LEU A 10 -6.90 20.13 -14.26
N GLU A 11 -6.88 20.56 -15.52
CA GLU A 11 -6.92 19.67 -16.67
C GLU A 11 -5.64 18.82 -16.82
N HIS A 12 -4.47 19.39 -16.53
CA HIS A 12 -3.19 18.67 -16.45
C HIS A 12 -3.17 17.66 -15.28
N LEU A 13 -3.70 18.03 -14.11
CA LEU A 13 -3.76 17.14 -12.94
C LEU A 13 -4.73 15.96 -13.12
N THR A 14 -5.83 16.17 -13.85
CA THR A 14 -6.84 15.13 -14.14
C THR A 14 -6.49 14.31 -15.38
N GLY A 15 -5.60 14.81 -16.23
CA GLY A 15 -5.28 14.24 -17.53
C GLY A 15 -6.39 14.43 -18.57
N ALA A 16 -7.22 15.46 -18.40
CA ALA A 16 -8.17 15.91 -19.41
C ALA A 16 -7.41 16.46 -20.64
N THR A 17 -6.30 17.15 -20.41
CA THR A 17 -5.32 17.49 -21.45
C THR A 17 -4.42 16.28 -21.67
N LYS A 18 -4.50 15.65 -22.85
CA LYS A 18 -3.66 14.50 -23.19
C LYS A 18 -2.29 14.95 -23.64
N LYS A 19 -1.24 14.24 -23.20
CA LYS A 19 0.12 14.40 -23.69
C LYS A 19 0.15 14.22 -25.22
N PRO A 20 0.52 15.25 -26.00
CA PRO A 20 0.69 15.13 -27.44
C PRO A 20 1.88 14.22 -27.80
N PRO A 21 1.95 13.72 -29.04
CA PRO A 21 3.17 13.13 -29.60
C PRO A 21 4.35 14.11 -29.58
N GLU A 22 5.58 13.63 -29.42
CA GLU A 22 6.78 14.48 -29.33
C GLU A 22 7.08 15.26 -30.63
N ASP A 23 6.57 14.77 -31.76
CA ASP A 23 6.63 15.41 -33.07
C ASP A 23 5.55 16.47 -33.30
N ASP A 24 4.60 16.63 -32.37
CA ASP A 24 3.54 17.63 -32.44
C ASP A 24 4.06 19.02 -32.04
N PRO A 25 3.82 20.09 -32.83
CA PRO A 25 4.20 21.45 -32.47
C PRO A 25 3.65 21.95 -31.13
N THR A 26 2.55 21.36 -30.65
CA THR A 26 1.91 21.70 -29.37
C THR A 26 2.57 21.03 -28.16
N PHE A 27 3.44 20.03 -28.38
CA PHE A 27 4.12 19.29 -27.32
C PHE A 27 4.94 20.19 -26.38
N GLN A 28 5.72 21.12 -26.94
CA GLN A 28 6.58 22.00 -26.13
C GLN A 28 5.78 22.90 -25.20
N ASN A 29 4.63 23.40 -25.67
CA ASN A 29 3.76 24.23 -24.84
C ASN A 29 3.10 23.39 -23.74
N TRP A 30 2.66 22.17 -24.09
CA TRP A 30 2.08 21.23 -23.13
C TRP A 30 3.08 20.84 -22.03
N ASP A 31 4.33 20.54 -22.39
CA ASP A 31 5.41 20.14 -21.47
C ASP A 31 5.79 21.27 -20.50
N LEU A 32 5.82 22.51 -21.00
CA LEU A 32 6.09 23.69 -20.18
C LEU A 32 4.95 23.95 -19.18
N GLU A 33 3.70 23.82 -19.60
CA GLU A 33 2.54 23.94 -18.71
C GLU A 33 2.52 22.85 -17.65
N ASP A 34 2.75 21.59 -18.02
CA ASP A 34 2.79 20.46 -17.09
C ASP A 34 3.93 20.61 -16.07
N SER A 35 5.11 21.06 -16.52
CA SER A 35 6.25 21.40 -15.64
C SER A 35 5.93 22.49 -14.61
N ILE A 36 5.17 23.53 -15.01
CA ILE A 36 4.72 24.58 -14.09
C ILE A 36 3.75 24.01 -13.06
N VAL A 37 2.86 23.11 -13.46
CA VAL A 37 1.91 22.45 -12.55
C VAL A 37 2.65 21.56 -11.55
N ILE A 38 3.66 20.79 -11.98
CA ILE A 38 4.53 20.00 -11.09
C ILE A 38 5.27 20.91 -10.11
N ALA A 39 5.89 21.99 -10.59
CA ALA A 39 6.61 22.93 -9.72
C ALA A 39 5.69 23.58 -8.69
N TRP A 40 4.47 23.96 -9.09
CA TRP A 40 3.46 24.48 -8.15
C TRP A 40 3.07 23.43 -7.11
N LEU A 41 2.86 22.18 -7.53
CA LEU A 41 2.49 21.07 -6.66
C LEU A 41 3.59 20.79 -5.62
N ILE A 42 4.85 20.68 -6.06
CA ILE A 42 6.02 20.46 -5.19
C ILE A 42 6.18 21.62 -4.18
N ASN A 43 6.05 22.87 -4.64
CA ASN A 43 6.16 24.04 -3.78
C ASN A 43 5.01 24.17 -2.77
N SER A 44 3.88 23.49 -3.01
CA SER A 44 2.75 23.44 -2.07
C SER A 44 2.86 22.33 -1.02
N MET A 45 3.87 21.47 -1.11
CA MET A 45 4.10 20.32 -0.22
C MET A 45 5.26 20.58 0.75
N GLU A 46 5.31 19.79 1.83
CA GLU A 46 6.51 19.72 2.66
C GLU A 46 7.68 19.15 1.84
N LEU A 47 8.87 19.73 1.99
CA LEU A 47 10.09 19.41 1.21
C LEU A 47 10.37 17.90 1.06
N LYS A 48 10.18 17.12 2.14
CA LYS A 48 10.40 15.66 2.13
C LYS A 48 9.41 14.91 1.25
N ILE A 49 8.18 15.41 1.18
CA ILE A 49 7.10 14.86 0.35
C ILE A 49 7.33 15.30 -1.10
N GLY A 50 7.61 16.58 -1.33
CA GLY A 50 7.87 17.14 -2.66
C GLY A 50 9.04 16.47 -3.40
N GLN A 51 10.10 16.07 -2.69
CA GLN A 51 11.23 15.32 -3.28
C GLN A 51 10.82 13.98 -3.91
N MET A 52 9.76 13.34 -3.42
CA MET A 52 9.27 12.08 -4.00
C MET A 52 8.58 12.26 -5.36
N TYR A 53 8.10 13.47 -5.66
CA TYR A 53 7.39 13.78 -6.90
C TYR A 53 8.27 14.47 -7.95
N LEU A 54 9.50 14.87 -7.60
CA LEU A 54 10.43 15.58 -8.47
C LEU A 54 10.81 14.79 -9.74
N PHE A 55 10.77 13.46 -9.66
CA PHE A 55 11.17 12.57 -10.75
C PHE A 55 9.99 12.02 -11.57
N LEU A 56 8.77 12.47 -11.29
CA LEU A 56 7.60 11.98 -12.01
C LEU A 56 7.44 12.71 -13.35
N PRO A 57 7.21 11.97 -14.46
CA PRO A 57 7.19 12.55 -15.80
C PRO A 57 6.04 13.53 -16.06
N THR A 58 4.94 13.46 -15.29
CA THR A 58 3.78 14.32 -15.50
C THR A 58 3.10 14.75 -14.20
N ALA A 59 2.39 15.89 -14.24
CA ALA A 59 1.57 16.35 -13.12
C ALA A 59 0.47 15.35 -12.74
N LYS A 60 -0.10 14.68 -13.74
CA LYS A 60 -1.09 13.60 -13.56
C LYS A 60 -0.53 12.44 -12.75
N GLU A 61 0.67 11.96 -13.10
CA GLU A 61 1.35 10.88 -12.37
C GLU A 61 1.68 11.30 -10.93
N SER A 62 2.01 12.58 -10.72
CA SER A 62 2.27 13.11 -9.38
C SER A 62 1.03 13.04 -8.47
N VAL A 63 -0.14 13.40 -8.98
CA VAL A 63 -1.40 13.25 -8.25
C VAL A 63 -1.79 11.78 -8.06
N GLY A 64 -1.59 10.94 -9.07
CA GLY A 64 -1.86 9.50 -9.00
C GLY A 64 -1.03 8.82 -7.91
N CYS A 65 0.28 9.05 -7.92
CA CYS A 65 1.21 8.56 -6.91
C CYS A 65 0.86 9.07 -5.51
N GLY A 66 0.44 10.34 -5.38
CA GLY A 66 -0.02 10.88 -4.10
C GLY A 66 -1.28 10.19 -3.57
N LYS A 67 -2.24 9.91 -4.44
CA LYS A 67 -3.46 9.17 -4.08
C LYS A 67 -3.16 7.73 -3.67
N GLU A 68 -2.23 7.07 -4.36
CA GLU A 68 -1.81 5.70 -4.03
C GLU A 68 -1.08 5.64 -2.70
N ASN A 69 -0.15 6.59 -2.44
CA ASN A 69 0.55 6.70 -1.17
C ASN A 69 -0.36 7.08 0.00
N LEU A 70 -1.43 7.84 -0.25
CA LEU A 70 -2.44 8.20 0.76
C LEU A 70 -3.58 7.20 0.89
N SER A 71 -3.62 6.17 0.03
CA SER A 71 -4.65 5.13 0.04
C SER A 71 -4.67 4.41 1.39
N GLN A 72 -5.82 3.82 1.73
CA GLN A 72 -5.93 3.05 2.97
C GLN A 72 -5.02 1.82 2.93
N THR A 73 -4.89 1.19 1.75
CA THR A 73 -4.03 0.02 1.52
C THR A 73 -2.57 0.33 1.85
N SER A 74 -2.00 1.43 1.33
CA SER A 74 -0.61 1.83 1.62
C SER A 74 -0.38 2.12 3.11
N LYS A 75 -1.34 2.74 3.79
CA LYS A 75 -1.27 3.02 5.24
C LYS A 75 -1.34 1.77 6.10
N THR A 76 -2.04 0.72 5.65
CA THR A 76 -2.17 -0.55 6.39
C THR A 76 -1.00 -1.51 6.20
N GLN A 77 -0.20 -1.34 5.14
CA GLN A 77 0.89 -2.25 4.79
C GLN A 77 1.99 -2.38 5.88
N PRO A 78 2.45 -1.30 6.54
CA PRO A 78 3.43 -1.41 7.64
C PRO A 78 2.87 -2.18 8.83
N ARG A 79 1.58 -2.01 9.14
CA ARG A 79 0.90 -2.73 10.24
C ARG A 79 0.77 -4.21 9.92
N VAL A 80 0.38 -4.56 8.70
CA VAL A 80 0.35 -5.95 8.22
C VAL A 80 1.73 -6.60 8.34
N PHE A 81 2.80 -5.90 7.96
CA PHE A 81 4.17 -6.39 8.10
C PHE A 81 4.54 -6.62 9.56
N GLU A 82 4.26 -5.66 10.45
CA GLU A 82 4.51 -5.77 11.89
C GLU A 82 3.83 -7.01 12.50
N ILE A 83 2.54 -7.21 12.22
CA ILE A 83 1.77 -8.37 12.73
C ILE A 83 2.35 -9.68 12.18
N ARG A 84 2.74 -9.73 10.90
CA ARG A 84 3.39 -10.90 10.30
C ARG A 84 4.73 -11.23 10.94
N CYS A 85 5.54 -10.23 11.29
CA CYS A 85 6.79 -10.43 12.02
C CYS A 85 6.52 -11.01 13.41
N LYS A 86 5.59 -10.40 14.18
CA LYS A 86 5.19 -10.90 15.50
C LYS A 86 4.73 -12.35 15.44
N LEU A 87 3.90 -12.71 14.46
CA LEU A 87 3.45 -14.09 14.26
C LEU A 87 4.61 -15.07 14.04
N LYS A 88 5.63 -14.69 13.28
CA LYS A 88 6.80 -15.56 13.03
C LYS A 88 7.70 -15.72 14.26
N GLU A 89 7.82 -14.66 15.06
CA GLU A 89 8.65 -14.64 16.26
C GLU A 89 7.98 -15.32 17.46
N THR A 90 6.65 -15.42 17.45
CA THR A 90 5.87 -16.02 18.53
C THR A 90 6.08 -17.53 18.57
N LYS A 91 6.83 -18.00 19.58
CA LYS A 91 7.07 -19.42 19.90
C LYS A 91 6.40 -19.78 21.22
N GLN A 92 6.09 -21.06 21.45
CA GLN A 92 5.46 -21.50 22.70
C GLN A 92 6.32 -21.11 23.91
N GLY A 93 7.61 -21.45 23.89
CA GLY A 93 8.54 -21.08 24.96
C GLY A 93 8.05 -21.58 26.31
N ASN A 94 7.95 -20.68 27.29
CA ASN A 94 7.50 -21.04 28.64
C ASN A 94 5.98 -20.98 28.84
N HIS A 95 5.21 -20.63 27.81
CA HIS A 95 3.74 -20.56 27.90
C HIS A 95 3.11 -21.95 27.77
N CYS A 96 1.95 -22.16 28.41
CA CYS A 96 1.16 -23.34 28.11
C CYS A 96 0.58 -23.26 26.69
N VAL A 97 0.27 -24.41 26.09
CA VAL A 97 -0.25 -24.48 24.72
C VAL A 97 -1.49 -23.61 24.52
N THR A 98 -2.38 -23.56 25.51
CA THR A 98 -3.61 -22.76 25.46
C THR A 98 -3.33 -21.25 25.43
N GLN A 99 -2.42 -20.76 26.28
CA GLN A 99 -2.01 -19.35 26.30
C GLN A 99 -1.36 -18.99 24.96
N TYR A 100 -0.40 -19.80 24.53
CA TYR A 100 0.28 -19.64 23.25
C TYR A 100 -0.69 -19.57 22.06
N TYR A 101 -1.64 -20.50 22.00
CA TYR A 101 -2.64 -20.54 20.94
C TYR A 101 -3.54 -19.30 20.96
N THR A 102 -3.91 -18.81 22.15
CA THR A 102 -4.74 -17.60 22.29
C THR A 102 -4.02 -16.38 21.76
N ASP A 103 -2.73 -16.21 22.06
CA ASP A 103 -1.91 -15.10 21.57
C ASP A 103 -1.77 -15.12 20.04
N LEU A 104 -1.51 -16.31 19.47
CA LEU A 104 -1.48 -16.48 18.01
C LEU A 104 -2.82 -16.13 17.35
N GLN A 105 -3.93 -16.54 17.97
CA GLN A 105 -5.26 -16.27 17.42
C GLN A 105 -5.61 -14.79 17.47
N ALA A 106 -5.23 -14.08 18.53
CA ALA A 106 -5.40 -12.63 18.61
C ALA A 106 -4.66 -11.90 17.47
N LEU A 107 -3.38 -12.23 17.25
CA LEU A 107 -2.59 -11.66 16.15
C LEU A 107 -3.17 -12.00 14.76
N ARG A 108 -3.68 -13.23 14.57
CA ARG A 108 -4.31 -13.65 13.32
C ARG A 108 -5.64 -12.93 13.06
N GLN A 109 -6.44 -12.69 14.10
CA GLN A 109 -7.67 -11.92 13.99
C GLN A 109 -7.38 -10.48 13.61
N GLU A 110 -6.40 -9.86 14.27
CA GLU A 110 -5.94 -8.52 13.90
C GLU A 110 -5.47 -8.45 12.45
N LEU A 111 -4.70 -9.44 11.99
CA LEU A 111 -4.26 -9.53 10.60
C LEU A 111 -5.43 -9.65 9.62
N ASN A 112 -6.47 -10.41 9.94
CA ASN A 112 -7.62 -10.59 9.06
C ASN A 112 -8.37 -9.27 8.81
N LEU A 113 -8.39 -8.34 9.76
CA LEU A 113 -9.02 -7.01 9.59
C LEU A 113 -8.42 -6.22 8.42
N PHE A 114 -7.15 -6.46 8.10
CA PHE A 114 -6.45 -5.79 7.01
C PHE A 114 -6.51 -6.56 5.69
N ILE A 115 -6.57 -7.90 5.74
CA ILE A 115 -6.55 -8.72 4.53
C ILE A 115 -7.97 -8.94 3.97
N GLU A 116 -9.03 -8.85 4.80
CA GLU A 116 -10.43 -8.97 4.34
C GLU A 116 -10.82 -7.92 3.28
N ALA A 117 -10.13 -6.77 3.24
CA ALA A 117 -10.34 -5.76 2.22
C ALA A 117 -9.88 -6.17 0.80
N ASP A 118 -8.99 -7.17 0.67
CA ASP A 118 -8.30 -7.51 -0.58
C ASP A 118 -8.80 -8.82 -1.24
N TYR A 119 -9.79 -9.53 -0.67
CA TYR A 119 -10.23 -10.81 -1.23
C TYR A 119 -11.32 -10.69 -2.30
N CYS A 120 -11.09 -11.36 -3.44
CA CYS A 120 -12.10 -11.61 -4.46
C CYS A 120 -13.18 -12.58 -3.92
N PRO A 121 -14.48 -12.27 -4.05
CA PRO A 121 -15.57 -13.10 -3.53
C PRO A 121 -15.57 -14.56 -4.05
N GLU A 122 -15.12 -14.78 -5.28
CA GLU A 122 -15.19 -16.08 -5.97
C GLU A 122 -13.98 -17.00 -5.69
N CYS A 123 -12.87 -16.46 -5.20
CA CYS A 123 -11.63 -17.23 -4.95
C CYS A 123 -11.51 -17.82 -3.53
N THR A 124 -12.55 -17.61 -2.71
CA THR A 124 -12.54 -17.69 -1.25
C THR A 124 -12.19 -19.07 -0.69
N GLU A 125 -12.77 -20.15 -1.20
CA GLU A 125 -12.67 -21.47 -0.54
C GLU A 125 -11.29 -22.13 -0.65
N LYS A 126 -10.68 -22.13 -1.84
CA LYS A 126 -9.36 -22.75 -2.03
C LYS A 126 -8.27 -21.95 -1.30
N GLN A 127 -8.35 -20.62 -1.34
CA GLN A 127 -7.43 -19.73 -0.64
C GLN A 127 -7.56 -19.87 0.88
N ARG A 128 -8.79 -19.90 1.40
CA ARG A 128 -9.07 -20.12 2.82
C ARG A 128 -8.48 -21.45 3.31
N ARG A 129 -8.65 -22.54 2.55
CA ARG A 129 -8.02 -23.83 2.87
C ARG A 129 -6.49 -23.73 2.92
N SER A 130 -5.88 -23.01 1.98
CA SER A 130 -4.44 -22.81 1.95
C SER A 130 -3.94 -22.04 3.19
N ILE A 131 -4.63 -20.95 3.55
CA ILE A 131 -4.29 -20.13 4.72
C ILE A 131 -4.42 -20.93 6.02
N VAL A 132 -5.48 -21.73 6.17
CA VAL A 132 -5.66 -22.59 7.34
C VAL A 132 -4.54 -23.63 7.43
N LYS A 133 -4.15 -24.23 6.30
CA LYS A 133 -3.06 -25.21 6.23
C LYS A 133 -1.71 -24.61 6.62
N GLU A 134 -1.38 -23.43 6.08
CA GLU A 134 -0.14 -22.70 6.42
C GLU A 134 -0.10 -22.36 7.92
N ARG A 135 -1.19 -21.80 8.45
CA ARG A 135 -1.33 -21.49 9.89
C ARG A 135 -1.16 -22.71 10.80
N MET A 136 -1.60 -23.88 10.35
CA MET A 136 -1.41 -25.12 11.08
C MET A 136 0.06 -25.54 11.10
N PHE A 137 0.76 -25.45 9.97
CA PHE A 137 2.19 -25.76 9.92
C PHE A 137 3.03 -24.81 10.76
N ASP A 138 2.75 -23.50 10.70
CA ASP A 138 3.43 -22.52 11.54
C ASP A 138 3.23 -22.81 13.02
N PHE A 139 2.01 -23.17 13.41
CA PHE A 139 1.69 -23.57 14.78
C PHE A 139 2.51 -24.79 15.20
N LEU A 140 2.48 -25.87 14.43
CA LEU A 140 3.24 -27.09 14.76
C LEU A 140 4.77 -26.82 14.82
N ALA A 141 5.30 -26.00 13.91
CA ALA A 141 6.72 -25.64 13.86
C ALA A 141 7.18 -24.69 14.99
N SER A 142 6.25 -24.22 15.81
CA SER A 142 6.49 -23.25 16.87
C SER A 142 6.27 -23.79 18.28
N LEU A 143 5.72 -25.01 18.38
CA LEU A 143 5.59 -25.75 19.62
C LEU A 143 6.96 -26.17 20.15
N ASN A 144 7.05 -26.37 21.46
CA ASN A 144 8.23 -26.95 22.08
C ASN A 144 8.39 -28.41 21.64
N LYS A 145 9.64 -28.84 21.45
CA LYS A 145 9.96 -30.20 20.99
C LYS A 145 9.67 -31.29 22.03
N ASP A 146 9.52 -30.90 23.30
CA ASP A 146 9.40 -31.82 24.43
C ASP A 146 7.98 -32.41 24.59
N LEU A 147 7.12 -32.30 23.57
CA LEU A 147 5.83 -32.98 23.52
C LEU A 147 5.90 -34.38 22.87
N ASP A 148 7.11 -34.87 22.55
CA ASP A 148 7.38 -36.22 22.00
C ASP A 148 7.68 -37.29 23.07
N GLU A 149 7.56 -36.99 24.37
CA GLU A 149 7.64 -37.99 25.44
C GLU A 149 6.26 -38.28 26.05
N VAL A 150 5.49 -39.16 25.40
CA VAL A 150 4.42 -39.95 26.03
C VAL A 150 4.55 -41.41 25.58
#